data_AF-A0A7J8X490-F1
#
_entry.id   AF-A0A7J8X490-F1
#
_cell.length_a   1.000
_cell.length_b   1.000
_cell.length_c   1.000
_cell.angle_alpha   90.00
_cell.angle_beta   90.00
_cell.angle_gamma   90.00
#
_symmetry.space_group_name_H-M   'P 1'
#
loop_
_entity.id
_entity.type
_entity.pdbx_description
1 polymer ?
#
loop_
_entity_poly.entity_id
_entity_poly.type
_entity_poly.pdbx_seq_one_letter_code
_entity_poly.pdbx_strand_id
1 'polypeptide(L)'
;MMKETQDKSSVEYQRLTWDALRKSINGLVNKVNATNIKNIIPELFAENLIRGRGLFCRSCMKSQMASPGFTDVFAALVAVVNTKFPEVGELLLRRIVLQLKRAYKRNDKPQLLAAVKFVAHLVNQQVAHEIIALELLTVLLENPTDDSVEVAVGFVTECGSLLQDLSPKGLHGIFERFRGILHEGEIDKRVQFLIEGLFAIRKAKFQGYPAVRPELDLVEQEDQLTHEISLQDEIDPEITLDIFKPDPQFLENEKRYEELKKTILGEDSEDEEGSDAGSGDEEDDEDDDESDEEDEEQMKIQDETETNLINLRRTIYLTIMSSVDF
;
A
#
# COMPACT_ATOMS: atom_id res chain seq x y z
N MET A 1 1.19 24.84 -30.61
CA MET A 1 1.22 23.39 -30.32
C MET A 1 2.64 22.84 -30.23
N MET A 2 3.38 22.50 -31.31
CA MET A 2 4.73 21.90 -31.16
C MET A 2 5.84 22.82 -30.57
N LYS A 3 5.69 24.15 -30.66
CA LYS A 3 6.64 25.09 -30.01
C LYS A 3 6.37 25.31 -28.52
N GLU A 4 5.13 25.13 -28.07
CA GLU A 4 4.73 25.33 -26.67
C GLU A 4 5.08 24.12 -25.79
N THR A 5 5.26 22.94 -26.41
CA THR A 5 5.72 21.71 -25.74
C THR A 5 7.25 21.66 -25.53
N GLN A 6 8.03 22.53 -26.17
CA GLN A 6 9.48 22.66 -25.91
C GLN A 6 9.79 23.56 -24.72
N ASP A 7 8.92 24.53 -24.43
CA ASP A 7 9.07 25.38 -23.25
C ASP A 7 8.57 24.63 -22.01
N LYS A 8 9.52 24.11 -21.22
CA LYS A 8 9.22 23.38 -19.99
C LYS A 8 8.51 24.22 -18.93
N SER A 9 8.48 25.55 -19.06
CA SER A 9 7.76 26.44 -18.14
C SER A 9 6.30 26.67 -18.53
N SER A 10 5.90 26.30 -19.76
CA SER A 10 4.56 26.57 -20.28
C SER A 10 3.48 25.80 -19.50
N VAL A 11 2.28 26.38 -19.44
CA VAL A 11 1.13 25.73 -18.77
C VAL A 11 0.75 24.43 -19.49
N GLU A 12 0.90 24.41 -20.80
CA GLU A 12 0.67 23.25 -21.66
C GLU A 12 1.62 22.10 -21.32
N TYR A 13 2.92 22.38 -21.17
CA TYR A 13 3.91 21.38 -20.77
C TYR A 13 3.65 20.85 -19.35
N GLN A 14 3.36 21.74 -18.41
CA GLN A 14 3.02 21.35 -17.04
C GLN A 14 1.78 20.45 -16.99
N ARG A 15 0.78 20.73 -17.83
CA ARG A 15 -0.45 19.93 -17.91
C ARG A 15 -0.18 18.56 -18.53
N LEU A 16 0.62 18.51 -19.59
CA LEU A 16 1.04 17.25 -20.22
C LEU A 16 1.77 16.34 -19.23
N THR A 17 2.76 16.89 -18.50
CA THR A 17 3.52 16.14 -17.49
C THR A 17 2.66 15.73 -16.29
N TRP A 18 1.68 16.56 -15.89
CA TRP A 18 0.69 16.17 -14.87
C TRP A 18 -0.14 14.97 -15.28
N ASP A 19 -0.61 14.94 -16.53
CA ASP A 19 -1.39 13.81 -17.04
C ASP A 19 -0.55 12.53 -17.16
N ALA A 20 0.73 12.66 -17.53
CA ALA A 20 1.69 11.55 -17.51
C ALA A 20 1.92 11.02 -16.09
N LEU A 21 2.23 11.90 -15.13
CA LEU A 21 2.41 11.58 -13.70
C LEU A 21 1.19 10.84 -13.14
N ARG A 22 -0.02 11.33 -13.45
CA ARG A 22 -1.27 10.67 -13.06
C ARG A 22 -1.39 9.27 -13.65
N LYS A 23 -1.05 9.06 -14.92
CA LYS A 23 -1.11 7.74 -15.56
C LYS A 23 -0.08 6.79 -14.94
N SER A 24 1.15 7.26 -14.75
CA SER A 24 2.24 6.47 -14.18
C SER A 24 1.93 6.00 -12.75
N ILE A 25 1.61 6.91 -11.85
CA ILE A 25 1.23 6.59 -10.45
C ILE A 25 0.07 5.59 -10.42
N ASN A 26 -0.98 5.80 -11.24
CA ASN A 26 -2.10 4.86 -11.30
C ASN A 26 -1.70 3.48 -11.83
N GLY A 27 -0.82 3.43 -12.83
CA GLY A 27 -0.29 2.18 -13.38
C GLY A 27 0.48 1.39 -12.33
N LEU A 28 1.39 2.04 -11.62
CA LEU A 28 2.22 1.44 -10.57
C LEU A 28 1.37 0.91 -9.41
N VAL A 29 0.45 1.73 -8.89
CA VAL A 29 -0.44 1.32 -7.79
C VAL A 29 -1.36 0.17 -8.21
N ASN A 30 -1.84 0.11 -9.45
CA ASN A 30 -2.70 -1.00 -9.89
C ASN A 30 -1.93 -2.31 -10.11
N LYS A 31 -0.64 -2.25 -10.43
CA LYS A 31 0.20 -3.44 -10.68
C LYS A 31 0.84 -4.00 -9.41
N VAL A 32 0.87 -3.23 -8.31
CA VAL A 32 1.56 -3.64 -7.08
C VAL A 32 0.92 -4.88 -6.46
N ASN A 33 1.76 -5.81 -6.05
CA ASN A 33 1.42 -7.00 -5.29
C ASN A 33 2.60 -7.40 -4.38
N ALA A 34 2.40 -8.41 -3.55
CA ALA A 34 3.40 -8.80 -2.56
C ALA A 34 4.73 -9.31 -3.16
N THR A 35 4.74 -9.80 -4.41
CA THR A 35 5.96 -10.33 -5.04
C THR A 35 6.75 -9.27 -5.79
N ASN A 36 6.08 -8.22 -6.31
CA ASN A 36 6.74 -7.18 -7.11
C ASN A 36 6.90 -5.83 -6.39
N ILE A 37 6.36 -5.66 -5.17
CA ILE A 37 6.37 -4.38 -4.46
C ILE A 37 7.77 -3.76 -4.36
N LYS A 38 8.81 -4.57 -4.16
CA LYS A 38 10.21 -4.12 -4.10
C LYS A 38 10.73 -3.52 -5.41
N ASN A 39 10.17 -3.93 -6.55
CA ASN A 39 10.50 -3.39 -7.87
C ASN A 39 9.65 -2.13 -8.18
N ILE A 40 8.39 -2.14 -7.75
CA ILE A 40 7.47 -0.99 -7.92
C ILE A 40 7.92 0.23 -7.11
N ILE A 41 8.53 0.04 -5.94
CA ILE A 41 8.95 1.12 -5.04
C ILE A 41 9.94 2.09 -5.73
N PRO A 42 11.06 1.63 -6.33
CA PRO A 42 11.96 2.51 -7.09
C PRO A 42 11.27 3.28 -8.22
N GLU A 43 10.45 2.59 -9.03
CA GLU A 43 9.68 3.22 -10.12
C GLU A 43 8.73 4.31 -9.58
N LEU A 44 8.08 4.04 -8.43
CA LEU A 44 7.20 5.00 -7.79
C LEU A 44 7.95 6.22 -7.24
N PHE A 45 9.15 6.03 -6.68
CA PHE A 45 9.97 7.15 -6.22
C PHE A 45 10.58 7.97 -7.36
N ALA A 46 10.68 7.40 -8.56
CA ALA A 46 11.04 8.16 -9.75
C ALA A 46 9.97 9.18 -10.16
N GLU A 47 8.70 8.92 -9.84
CA GLU A 47 7.60 9.86 -10.03
C GLU A 47 7.56 10.93 -8.94
N ASN A 48 7.22 12.17 -9.29
CA ASN A 48 7.19 13.30 -8.34
C ASN A 48 6.02 13.16 -7.33
N LEU A 49 6.23 12.44 -6.23
CA LEU A 49 5.22 12.19 -5.20
C LEU A 49 4.86 13.43 -4.38
N ILE A 50 5.70 14.47 -4.32
CA ILE A 50 5.36 15.74 -3.65
C ILE A 50 4.27 16.47 -4.43
N ARG A 51 4.48 16.60 -5.75
CA ARG A 51 3.51 17.18 -6.69
C ARG A 51 2.29 16.27 -6.85
N GLY A 52 2.52 14.96 -6.95
CA GLY A 52 1.53 13.93 -7.19
C GLY A 52 0.84 13.37 -5.95
N ARG A 53 1.06 13.92 -4.75
CA ARG A 53 0.55 13.32 -3.49
C ARG A 53 -0.96 13.07 -3.47
N GLY A 54 -1.74 14.01 -4.01
CA GLY A 54 -3.19 13.85 -4.14
C GLY A 54 -3.57 12.72 -5.11
N LEU A 55 -2.83 12.61 -6.22
CA LEU A 55 -3.00 11.54 -7.22
C LEU A 55 -2.67 10.17 -6.62
N PHE A 56 -1.54 10.05 -5.90
CA PHE A 56 -1.15 8.83 -5.20
C PHE A 56 -2.20 8.40 -4.19
N CYS A 57 -2.62 9.31 -3.29
CA CYS A 57 -3.63 9.01 -2.29
C CYS A 57 -4.95 8.54 -2.94
N ARG A 58 -5.41 9.25 -3.98
CA ARG A 58 -6.62 8.88 -4.73
C ARG A 58 -6.47 7.52 -5.39
N SER A 59 -5.31 7.23 -5.97
CA SER A 59 -5.01 5.95 -6.61
C SER A 59 -5.12 4.81 -5.60
N CYS A 60 -4.39 4.87 -4.48
CA CYS A 60 -4.42 3.86 -3.43
C CYS A 60 -5.84 3.62 -2.90
N MET A 61 -6.61 4.68 -2.60
CA MET A 61 -7.99 4.55 -2.12
C MET A 61 -8.90 3.89 -3.16
N LYS A 62 -8.78 4.27 -4.44
CA LYS A 62 -9.62 3.71 -5.51
C LYS A 62 -9.28 2.24 -5.76
N SER A 63 -7.99 1.91 -5.85
CA SER A 63 -7.52 0.53 -6.09
C SER A 63 -7.86 -0.37 -4.91
N GLN A 64 -7.73 0.10 -3.67
CA GLN A 64 -8.16 -0.64 -2.48
C GLN A 64 -9.67 -0.89 -2.45
N MET A 65 -10.49 0.10 -2.79
CA MET A 65 -11.94 -0.09 -2.88
C MET A 65 -12.34 -1.10 -3.96
N ALA A 66 -11.63 -1.11 -5.10
CA ALA A 66 -11.86 -2.06 -6.18
C ALA A 66 -11.33 -3.47 -5.87
N SER A 67 -10.31 -3.57 -5.01
CA SER A 67 -9.65 -4.84 -4.69
C SER A 67 -9.23 -4.93 -3.21
N PRO A 68 -10.19 -5.08 -2.26
CA PRO A 68 -9.89 -5.09 -0.83
C PRO A 68 -8.98 -6.25 -0.37
N GLY A 69 -8.84 -7.31 -1.19
CA GLY A 69 -7.93 -8.42 -0.92
C GLY A 69 -6.45 -8.04 -0.89
N PHE A 70 -6.07 -6.91 -1.50
CA PHE A 70 -4.69 -6.40 -1.55
C PHE A 70 -4.45 -5.23 -0.57
N THR A 71 -5.35 -5.01 0.41
CA THR A 71 -5.26 -3.85 1.31
C THR A 71 -3.95 -3.79 2.09
N ASP A 72 -3.41 -4.93 2.50
CA ASP A 72 -2.13 -5.03 3.19
C ASP A 72 -0.94 -4.65 2.30
N VAL A 73 -0.98 -5.00 1.01
CA VAL A 73 0.00 -4.55 0.01
C VAL A 73 -0.05 -3.04 -0.16
N PHE A 74 -1.24 -2.46 -0.31
CA PHE A 74 -1.38 -1.01 -0.40
C PHE A 74 -0.88 -0.30 0.86
N ALA A 75 -1.15 -0.85 2.05
CA ALA A 75 -0.63 -0.32 3.30
C ALA A 75 0.90 -0.41 3.39
N ALA A 76 1.50 -1.51 2.91
CA ALA A 76 2.96 -1.66 2.84
C ALA A 76 3.60 -0.63 1.89
N LEU A 77 3.00 -0.40 0.73
CA LEU A 77 3.46 0.62 -0.22
C LEU A 77 3.41 2.02 0.42
N VAL A 78 2.31 2.31 1.11
CA VAL A 78 2.14 3.58 1.84
C VAL A 78 3.17 3.70 2.96
N ALA A 79 3.46 2.63 3.70
CA ALA A 79 4.45 2.65 4.77
C ALA A 79 5.84 3.03 4.25
N VAL A 80 6.26 2.45 3.13
CA VAL A 80 7.54 2.80 2.49
C VAL A 80 7.55 4.26 2.03
N VAL A 81 6.50 4.72 1.35
CA VAL A 81 6.37 6.13 0.93
C VAL A 81 6.42 7.06 2.13
N ASN A 82 5.77 6.70 3.23
CA ASN A 82 5.66 7.48 4.45
C ASN A 82 7.02 7.72 5.13
N THR A 83 8.01 6.82 4.98
CA THR A 83 9.37 7.03 5.50
C THR A 83 10.09 8.21 4.85
N LYS A 84 9.79 8.51 3.57
CA LYS A 84 10.43 9.58 2.80
C LYS A 84 9.54 10.81 2.66
N PHE A 85 8.23 10.60 2.61
CA PHE A 85 7.22 11.64 2.42
C PHE A 85 6.08 11.50 3.45
N PRO A 86 6.31 11.87 4.73
CA PRO A 86 5.33 11.68 5.79
C PRO A 86 4.00 12.40 5.51
N GLU A 87 4.06 13.57 4.88
CA GLU A 87 2.90 14.36 4.46
C GLU A 87 1.97 13.58 3.51
N VAL A 88 2.51 12.66 2.72
CA VAL A 88 1.73 11.80 1.80
C VAL A 88 0.98 10.72 2.59
N GLY A 89 1.65 10.08 3.53
CA GLY A 89 1.04 9.08 4.43
C GLY A 89 -0.05 9.71 5.30
N GLU A 90 0.22 10.88 5.86
CA GLU A 90 -0.74 11.66 6.66
C GLU A 90 -1.97 12.07 5.83
N LEU A 91 -1.77 12.58 4.62
CA LEU A 91 -2.85 12.97 3.72
C LEU A 91 -3.74 11.77 3.38
N LEU A 92 -3.15 10.62 3.07
CA LEU A 92 -3.92 9.40 2.80
C LEU A 92 -4.74 8.99 4.02
N LEU A 93 -4.12 8.95 5.20
CA LEU A 93 -4.80 8.59 6.45
C LEU A 93 -5.98 9.52 6.73
N ARG A 94 -5.78 10.85 6.64
CA ARG A 94 -6.86 11.85 6.73
C ARG A 94 -8.01 11.54 5.78
N ARG A 95 -7.72 11.27 4.51
CA ARG A 95 -8.75 10.96 3.50
C ARG A 95 -9.51 9.67 3.81
N ILE A 96 -8.83 8.62 4.26
CA ILE A 96 -9.47 7.35 4.64
C ILE A 96 -10.35 7.53 5.88
N VAL A 97 -9.88 8.25 6.91
CA VAL A 97 -10.68 8.53 8.11
C VAL A 97 -11.91 9.36 7.77
N LEU A 98 -11.79 10.35 6.88
CA LEU A 98 -12.95 11.10 6.40
C LEU A 98 -13.94 10.22 5.62
N GLN A 99 -13.45 9.31 4.78
CA GLN A 99 -14.28 8.33 4.07
C GLN A 99 -15.02 7.42 5.05
N LEU A 100 -14.33 6.93 6.07
CA LEU A 100 -14.91 6.13 7.15
C LEU A 100 -16.03 6.90 7.86
N LYS A 101 -15.77 8.13 8.32
CA LYS A 101 -16.78 8.98 9.00
C LYS A 101 -18.02 9.17 8.13
N ARG A 102 -17.84 9.40 6.82
CA ARG A 102 -18.95 9.56 5.86
C ARG A 102 -19.70 8.25 5.62
N ALA A 103 -19.01 7.13 5.49
CA ALA A 103 -19.62 5.82 5.29
C ALA A 103 -20.46 5.41 6.52
N TYR A 104 -19.89 5.57 7.72
CA TYR A 104 -20.58 5.31 8.98
C TYR A 104 -21.85 6.17 9.12
N LYS A 105 -21.74 7.49 8.91
CA LYS A 105 -22.90 8.41 8.99
C LYS A 105 -24.00 8.10 7.98
N ARG A 106 -23.65 7.54 6.81
CA ARG A 106 -24.60 7.19 5.75
C ARG A 106 -25.10 5.75 5.82
N ASN A 107 -24.65 4.95 6.79
CA ASN A 107 -24.89 3.52 6.85
C ASN A 107 -24.48 2.78 5.56
N ASP A 108 -23.39 3.22 4.92
CA ASP A 108 -22.83 2.57 3.73
C ASP A 108 -21.86 1.47 4.15
N LYS A 109 -22.40 0.27 4.41
CA LYS A 109 -21.63 -0.87 4.93
C LYS A 109 -20.47 -1.30 4.01
N PRO A 110 -20.64 -1.45 2.67
CA PRO A 110 -19.53 -1.79 1.80
C PRO A 110 -18.38 -0.78 1.86
N GLN A 111 -18.70 0.52 1.82
CA GLN A 111 -17.67 1.57 1.91
C GLN A 111 -17.01 1.60 3.30
N LEU A 112 -17.79 1.36 4.35
CA LEU A 112 -17.29 1.29 5.73
C LEU A 112 -16.31 0.13 5.89
N LEU A 113 -16.67 -1.07 5.44
CA LEU A 113 -15.80 -2.26 5.50
C LEU A 113 -14.46 -2.02 4.79
N ALA A 114 -14.49 -1.44 3.59
CA ALA A 114 -13.26 -1.14 2.85
C ALA A 114 -12.36 -0.14 3.61
N ALA A 115 -12.94 0.96 4.11
CA ALA A 115 -12.19 1.99 4.84
C ALA A 115 -11.62 1.47 6.16
N VAL A 116 -12.43 0.72 6.93
CA VAL A 116 -12.05 0.10 8.20
C VAL A 116 -10.92 -0.90 8.00
N LYS A 117 -10.99 -1.74 6.97
CA LYS A 117 -9.89 -2.66 6.61
C LYS A 117 -8.60 -1.90 6.25
N PHE A 118 -8.71 -0.79 5.53
CA PHE A 118 -7.53 0.02 5.19
C PHE A 118 -6.89 0.65 6.43
N VAL A 119 -7.69 1.22 7.34
CA VAL A 119 -7.20 1.70 8.64
C VAL A 119 -6.50 0.59 9.43
N ALA A 120 -7.05 -0.63 9.44
CA ALA A 120 -6.45 -1.76 10.16
C ALA A 120 -5.02 -2.04 9.68
N HIS A 121 -4.82 -2.10 8.36
CA HIS A 121 -3.49 -2.38 7.81
C HIS A 121 -2.53 -1.18 7.92
N LEU A 122 -3.02 0.07 7.91
CA LEU A 122 -2.19 1.24 8.21
C LEU A 122 -1.73 1.28 9.67
N VAL A 123 -2.57 0.80 10.60
CA VAL A 123 -2.19 0.59 12.00
C VAL A 123 -1.15 -0.52 12.09
N ASN A 124 -1.37 -1.68 11.43
CA ASN A 124 -0.42 -2.79 11.41
C ASN A 124 0.97 -2.37 10.90
N GLN A 125 1.03 -1.52 9.88
CA GLN A 125 2.27 -0.98 9.32
C GLN A 125 2.83 0.23 10.09
N GLN A 126 2.26 0.57 11.25
CA GLN A 126 2.62 1.72 12.09
C GLN A 126 2.62 3.09 11.37
N VAL A 127 1.86 3.22 10.28
CA VAL A 127 1.59 4.52 9.63
C VAL A 127 0.59 5.32 10.46
N ALA A 128 -0.39 4.64 11.08
CA ALA A 128 -1.38 5.25 11.95
C ALA A 128 -1.21 4.75 13.39
N HIS A 129 -1.26 5.66 14.36
CA HIS A 129 -1.18 5.29 15.78
C HIS A 129 -2.41 4.44 16.14
N GLU A 130 -2.22 3.37 16.92
CA GLU A 130 -3.28 2.45 17.33
C GLU A 130 -4.46 3.07 18.10
N ILE A 131 -4.33 4.33 18.55
CA ILE A 131 -5.43 5.06 19.19
C ILE A 131 -6.65 5.19 18.27
N ILE A 132 -6.45 5.38 16.95
CA ILE A 132 -7.55 5.47 15.98
C ILE A 132 -8.35 4.16 15.91
N ALA A 133 -7.68 3.02 16.08
CA ALA A 133 -8.33 1.71 16.09
C ALA A 133 -9.21 1.54 17.34
N LEU A 134 -8.73 1.99 18.51
CA LEU A 134 -9.50 1.93 19.76
C LEU A 134 -10.69 2.89 19.74
N GLU A 135 -10.53 4.10 19.23
CA GLU A 135 -11.62 5.06 19.04
C GLU A 135 -12.70 4.49 18.12
N LEU A 136 -12.30 3.93 16.97
CA LEU A 136 -13.22 3.31 16.02
C LEU A 136 -14.01 2.16 16.63
N LEU A 137 -13.34 1.25 17.34
CA LEU A 137 -14.00 0.14 18.01
C LEU A 137 -14.96 0.62 19.10
N THR A 138 -14.62 1.70 19.80
CA THR A 138 -15.51 2.31 20.79
C THR A 138 -16.78 2.84 20.11
N VAL A 139 -16.66 3.54 18.98
CA VAL A 139 -17.81 4.08 18.22
C VAL A 139 -18.68 2.96 17.65
N LEU A 140 -18.06 1.91 17.09
CA LEU A 140 -18.80 0.77 16.51
C LEU A 140 -19.56 -0.03 17.58
N LEU A 141 -19.06 -0.10 18.81
CA LEU A 141 -19.61 -0.93 19.88
C LEU A 141 -20.41 -0.13 20.92
N GLU A 142 -20.55 1.19 20.77
CA GLU A 142 -21.31 2.02 21.72
C GLU A 142 -22.80 1.72 21.67
N ASN A 143 -23.37 1.60 20.47
CA ASN A 143 -24.76 1.22 20.22
C ASN A 143 -24.77 0.03 19.24
N PRO A 144 -24.58 -1.20 19.75
CA PRO A 144 -24.31 -2.37 18.91
C PRO A 144 -25.55 -2.75 18.08
N THR A 145 -25.36 -2.74 16.77
CA THR A 145 -26.22 -3.37 15.75
C THR A 145 -25.51 -4.55 15.12
N ASP A 146 -26.26 -5.49 14.52
CA ASP A 146 -25.67 -6.65 13.82
C ASP A 146 -24.57 -6.24 12.82
N ASP A 147 -24.78 -5.16 12.06
CA ASP A 147 -23.81 -4.64 11.11
C ASP A 147 -22.58 -4.02 11.77
N SER A 148 -22.77 -3.18 12.80
CA SER A 148 -21.65 -2.53 13.48
C SER A 148 -20.74 -3.53 14.19
N VAL A 149 -21.33 -4.59 14.77
CA VAL A 149 -20.61 -5.66 15.45
C VAL A 149 -19.86 -6.53 14.44
N GLU A 150 -20.47 -6.85 13.30
CA GLU A 150 -19.79 -7.55 12.20
C GLU A 150 -18.57 -6.77 11.70
N VAL A 151 -18.71 -5.45 11.47
CA VAL A 151 -17.60 -4.58 11.07
C VAL A 151 -16.51 -4.55 12.15
N ALA A 152 -16.89 -4.44 13.42
CA ALA A 152 -15.95 -4.43 14.54
C ALA A 152 -15.19 -5.76 14.66
N VAL A 153 -15.88 -6.90 14.51
CA VAL A 153 -15.24 -8.23 14.53
C VAL A 153 -14.23 -8.36 13.38
N GLY A 154 -14.61 -7.96 12.17
CA GLY A 154 -13.70 -7.93 11.02
C GLY A 154 -12.47 -7.06 11.29
N PHE A 155 -12.68 -5.85 11.82
CA PHE A 155 -11.59 -4.93 12.13
C PHE A 155 -10.59 -5.46 13.17
N VAL A 156 -11.07 -6.03 14.29
CA VAL A 156 -10.20 -6.66 15.29
C VAL A 156 -9.50 -7.90 14.73
N THR A 157 -10.12 -8.61 13.79
CA THR A 157 -9.47 -9.75 13.13
C THR A 157 -8.24 -9.30 12.34
N GLU A 158 -8.32 -8.17 11.64
CA GLU A 158 -7.22 -7.64 10.81
C GLU A 158 -6.09 -6.99 11.63
N CYS A 159 -6.40 -6.21 12.69
CA CYS A 159 -5.39 -5.46 13.47
C CYS A 159 -5.19 -5.92 14.92
N GLY A 160 -5.93 -6.93 15.38
CA GLY A 160 -5.93 -7.35 16.78
C GLY A 160 -4.60 -7.94 17.25
N SER A 161 -3.80 -8.49 16.33
CA SER A 161 -2.44 -8.95 16.62
C SER A 161 -1.54 -7.78 17.06
N LEU A 162 -1.51 -6.68 16.29
CA LEU A 162 -0.75 -5.49 16.68
C LEU A 162 -1.30 -4.84 17.96
N LEU A 163 -2.62 -4.74 18.09
CA LEU A 163 -3.24 -4.18 19.30
C LEU A 163 -2.94 -5.01 20.56
N GLN A 164 -2.74 -6.32 20.41
CA GLN A 164 -2.36 -7.19 21.51
C GLN A 164 -0.96 -6.86 22.03
N ASP A 165 -0.05 -6.44 21.15
CA ASP A 165 1.33 -6.12 21.49
C ASP A 165 1.47 -4.67 21.99
N LEU A 166 0.87 -3.71 21.30
CA LEU A 166 1.01 -2.28 21.62
C LEU A 166 0.06 -1.81 22.74
N SER A 167 -1.21 -2.24 22.72
CA SER A 167 -2.24 -1.78 23.66
C SER A 167 -3.08 -2.92 24.23
N PRO A 168 -2.47 -3.87 24.96
CA PRO A 168 -3.16 -5.06 25.49
C PRO A 168 -4.33 -4.72 26.41
N LYS A 169 -4.25 -3.59 27.14
CA LYS A 169 -5.33 -3.09 28.00
C LYS A 169 -6.50 -2.54 27.19
N GLY A 170 -6.21 -1.76 26.14
CA GLY A 170 -7.21 -1.24 25.22
C GLY A 170 -7.96 -2.38 24.54
N LEU A 171 -7.21 -3.33 23.96
CA LEU A 171 -7.78 -4.53 23.34
C LEU A 171 -8.62 -5.35 24.34
N HIS A 172 -8.13 -5.53 25.57
CA HIS A 172 -8.91 -6.22 26.60
C HIS A 172 -10.25 -5.55 26.86
N GLY A 173 -10.31 -4.21 26.97
CA GLY A 173 -11.56 -3.47 27.11
C GLY A 173 -12.54 -3.71 25.97
N ILE A 174 -12.07 -3.78 24.73
CA ILE A 174 -12.91 -4.10 23.56
C ILE A 174 -13.52 -5.51 23.68
N PHE A 175 -12.74 -6.50 24.10
CA PHE A 175 -13.29 -7.85 24.31
C PHE A 175 -14.26 -7.95 25.49
N GLU A 176 -14.10 -7.15 26.53
CA GLU A 176 -15.12 -7.03 27.58
C GLU A 176 -16.43 -6.48 27.01
N ARG A 177 -16.38 -5.52 26.09
CA ARG A 177 -17.57 -5.03 25.38
C ARG A 177 -18.25 -6.11 24.55
N PHE A 178 -17.49 -6.86 23.74
CA PHE A 178 -18.04 -7.99 23.00
C PHE A 178 -18.70 -9.04 23.91
N ARG A 179 -18.14 -9.32 25.09
CA ARG A 179 -18.75 -10.22 26.06
C ARG A 179 -20.08 -9.67 26.61
N GLY A 180 -20.13 -8.37 26.91
CA GLY A 180 -21.37 -7.70 27.31
C GLY A 180 -22.48 -7.89 26.28
N ILE A 181 -22.17 -7.62 25.01
CA ILE A 181 -23.11 -7.78 23.89
C ILE A 181 -23.64 -9.22 23.77
N LEU A 182 -22.76 -10.22 23.91
CA LEU A 182 -23.17 -11.63 23.92
C LEU A 182 -24.12 -11.98 25.07
N HIS A 183 -23.91 -11.40 26.26
CA HIS A 183 -24.73 -11.66 27.43
C HIS A 183 -26.10 -10.97 27.37
N GLU A 184 -26.16 -9.76 26.79
CA GLU A 184 -27.42 -9.04 26.56
C GLU A 184 -28.35 -9.82 25.61
N GLY A 185 -27.77 -10.47 24.59
CA GLY A 185 -28.49 -11.40 23.71
C GLY A 185 -29.44 -10.72 22.73
N GLU A 186 -29.30 -9.41 22.51
CA GLU A 186 -30.13 -8.61 21.60
C GLU A 186 -29.72 -8.72 20.12
N ILE A 187 -28.50 -9.21 19.85
CA ILE A 187 -27.95 -9.42 18.50
C ILE A 187 -28.35 -10.77 17.89
N ASP A 188 -28.35 -10.85 16.56
CA ASP A 188 -28.67 -12.08 15.84
C ASP A 188 -27.70 -13.23 16.17
N LYS A 189 -28.14 -14.49 15.97
CA LYS A 189 -27.31 -15.67 16.24
C LYS A 189 -26.04 -15.72 15.39
N ARG A 190 -26.06 -15.20 14.16
CA ARG A 190 -24.92 -15.21 13.25
C ARG A 190 -23.80 -14.31 13.79
N VAL A 191 -24.14 -13.14 14.28
CA VAL A 191 -23.23 -12.17 14.91
C VAL A 191 -22.69 -12.72 16.23
N GLN A 192 -23.51 -13.44 17.00
CA GLN A 192 -23.01 -14.16 18.19
C GLN A 192 -21.89 -15.15 17.80
N PHE A 193 -22.08 -15.96 16.75
CA PHE A 193 -21.03 -16.85 16.23
C PHE A 193 -19.79 -16.10 15.74
N LEU A 194 -19.94 -14.92 15.13
CA LEU A 194 -18.80 -14.09 14.73
C LEU A 194 -17.98 -13.64 15.95
N ILE A 195 -18.64 -13.19 17.02
CA ILE A 195 -17.97 -12.82 18.26
C ILE A 195 -17.27 -14.04 18.87
N GLU A 196 -17.94 -15.19 18.97
CA GLU A 196 -17.32 -16.43 19.48
C GLU A 196 -16.08 -16.84 18.69
N GLY A 197 -16.15 -16.73 17.35
CA GLY A 197 -15.01 -16.93 16.45
C GLY A 197 -13.85 -15.98 16.77
N LEU A 198 -14.13 -14.70 17.02
CA LEU A 198 -13.13 -13.72 17.43
C LEU A 198 -12.47 -14.08 18.78
N PHE A 199 -13.23 -14.58 19.74
CA PHE A 199 -12.67 -15.07 21.01
C PHE A 199 -11.73 -16.27 20.80
N ALA A 200 -12.04 -17.17 19.86
CA ALA A 200 -11.16 -18.26 19.48
C ALA A 200 -9.86 -17.75 18.85
N ILE A 201 -9.95 -16.77 17.94
CA ILE A 201 -8.78 -16.10 17.34
C ILE A 201 -7.89 -15.47 18.43
N ARG A 202 -8.49 -14.73 19.38
CA ARG A 202 -7.74 -14.15 20.50
C ARG A 202 -7.07 -15.22 21.37
N LYS A 203 -7.76 -16.32 21.66
CA LYS A 203 -7.22 -17.43 22.46
C LYS A 203 -6.02 -18.08 21.76
N ALA A 204 -6.08 -18.16 20.43
CA ALA A 204 -4.97 -18.58 19.58
C ALA A 204 -3.91 -17.49 19.36
N LYS A 205 -3.99 -16.35 20.08
CA LYS A 205 -3.07 -15.20 19.94
C LYS A 205 -2.94 -14.72 18.49
N PHE A 206 -4.06 -14.65 17.77
CA PHE A 206 -4.11 -14.22 16.37
C PHE A 206 -3.21 -15.06 15.44
N GLN A 207 -2.93 -16.32 15.80
CA GLN A 207 -2.22 -17.24 14.92
C GLN A 207 -3.03 -17.45 13.62
N GLY A 208 -2.46 -17.02 12.49
CA GLY A 208 -3.13 -16.98 11.18
C GLY A 208 -3.54 -15.57 10.71
N TYR A 209 -3.46 -14.59 11.60
CA TYR A 209 -3.71 -13.17 11.33
C TYR A 209 -2.51 -12.33 11.83
N PRO A 210 -1.31 -12.52 11.24
CA PRO A 210 -0.16 -11.69 11.59
C PRO A 210 -0.44 -10.22 11.23
N ALA A 211 0.08 -9.29 12.03
CA ALA A 211 -0.10 -7.85 11.75
C ALA A 211 0.45 -7.48 10.37
N VAL A 212 1.69 -7.88 10.09
CA VAL A 212 2.38 -7.67 8.81
C VAL A 212 2.90 -9.03 8.32
N ARG A 213 2.69 -9.32 7.04
CA ARG A 213 3.28 -10.50 6.39
C ARG A 213 4.79 -10.27 6.18
N PRO A 214 5.65 -11.30 6.32
CA PRO A 214 7.09 -11.13 6.18
C PRO A 214 7.51 -10.50 4.84
N GLU A 215 6.82 -10.79 3.74
CA GLU A 215 7.12 -10.19 2.44
C GLU A 215 6.73 -8.71 2.30
N LEU A 216 5.90 -8.20 3.22
CA LEU A 216 5.41 -6.82 3.27
C LEU A 216 6.05 -6.00 4.41
N ASP A 217 6.95 -6.61 5.18
CA ASP A 217 7.73 -5.96 6.22
C ASP A 217 8.97 -5.31 5.58
N LEU A 218 8.78 -4.11 5.04
CA LEU A 218 9.74 -3.40 4.20
C LEU A 218 10.38 -2.19 4.89
N VAL A 219 9.92 -1.83 6.09
CA VAL A 219 10.33 -0.63 6.80
C VAL A 219 10.82 -1.02 8.19
N GLU A 220 12.10 -0.77 8.44
CA GLU A 220 12.72 -0.98 9.75
C GLU A 220 12.04 -0.12 10.81
N GLN A 221 11.95 -0.64 12.04
CA GLN A 221 11.20 -0.01 13.13
C GLN A 221 11.68 1.42 13.46
N GLU A 222 12.97 1.71 13.28
CA GLU A 222 13.55 3.04 13.54
C GLU A 222 13.18 4.09 12.48
N ASP A 223 12.81 3.65 11.27
CA ASP A 223 12.40 4.52 10.17
C ASP A 223 10.87 4.70 10.10
N GLN A 224 10.12 4.03 10.97
CA GLN A 224 8.66 4.14 11.03
C GLN A 224 8.22 5.50 11.58
N LEU A 225 7.31 6.15 10.86
CA LEU A 225 6.73 7.43 11.23
C LEU A 225 5.22 7.27 11.40
N THR A 226 4.77 7.40 12.65
CA THR A 226 3.38 7.15 13.01
C THR A 226 2.60 8.46 13.15
N HIS A 227 1.46 8.54 12.49
CA HIS A 227 0.57 9.69 12.54
C HIS A 227 -0.53 9.48 13.58
N GLU A 228 -0.72 10.49 14.44
CA GLU A 228 -1.85 10.56 15.36
C GLU A 228 -3.00 11.33 14.70
N ILE A 229 -4.17 10.70 14.64
CA ILE A 229 -5.41 11.30 14.15
C ILE A 229 -6.58 10.79 15.00
N SER A 230 -7.57 11.65 15.26
CA SER A 230 -8.80 11.27 15.96
C SER A 230 -10.00 11.27 15.02
N LEU A 231 -10.98 10.40 15.32
CA LEU A 231 -12.28 10.43 14.66
C LEU A 231 -13.04 11.73 14.92
N GLN A 232 -12.70 12.48 15.96
CA GLN A 232 -13.37 13.74 16.31
C GLN A 232 -12.84 14.93 15.51
N ASP A 233 -11.69 14.81 14.88
CA ASP A 233 -11.03 15.92 14.21
C ASP A 233 -11.80 16.47 13.00
N GLU A 234 -11.66 17.76 12.75
CA GLU A 234 -12.04 18.40 11.49
C GLU A 234 -10.98 18.08 10.44
N ILE A 235 -11.35 17.25 9.46
CA ILE A 235 -10.41 16.73 8.47
C ILE A 235 -10.59 17.48 7.14
N ASP A 236 -9.54 18.17 6.71
CA ASP A 236 -9.41 18.65 5.33
C ASP A 236 -8.80 17.54 4.45
N PRO A 237 -9.54 17.04 3.44
CA PRO A 237 -9.01 16.06 2.49
C PRO A 237 -8.10 16.67 1.40
N GLU A 238 -7.97 17.99 1.33
CA GLU A 238 -7.16 18.70 0.32
C GLU A 238 -7.45 18.24 -1.12
N ILE A 239 -8.74 18.13 -1.49
CA ILE A 239 -9.19 17.58 -2.79
C ILE A 239 -8.60 18.36 -3.98
N THR A 240 -8.24 19.63 -3.78
CA THR A 240 -7.64 20.44 -4.84
C THR A 240 -6.27 19.94 -5.31
N LEU A 241 -5.60 19.07 -4.54
CA LEU A 241 -4.35 18.40 -4.93
C LEU A 241 -4.55 17.33 -5.99
N ASP A 242 -5.79 16.93 -6.26
CA ASP A 242 -6.09 15.93 -7.28
C ASP A 242 -6.33 16.56 -8.66
N ILE A 243 -6.29 17.89 -8.74
CA ILE A 243 -6.63 18.68 -9.92
C ILE A 243 -5.39 19.49 -10.31
N PHE A 244 -5.08 19.50 -11.62
CA PHE A 244 -4.00 20.29 -12.15
C PHE A 244 -4.16 21.78 -11.83
N LYS A 245 -3.07 22.39 -11.37
CA LYS A 245 -2.93 23.85 -11.23
C LYS A 245 -1.56 24.25 -11.80
N PRO A 246 -1.48 25.37 -12.55
CA PRO A 246 -0.21 25.88 -13.03
C PRO A 246 0.64 26.32 -11.84
N ASP A 247 1.91 25.90 -11.86
CA ASP A 247 2.91 26.24 -10.85
C ASP A 247 3.91 27.25 -11.44
N PRO A 248 3.97 28.49 -10.91
CA PRO A 248 4.96 29.47 -11.33
C PRO A 248 6.41 29.04 -11.08
N GLN A 249 6.65 28.14 -10.11
CA GLN A 249 7.97 27.64 -9.73
C GLN A 249 8.21 26.20 -10.22
N PHE A 250 7.45 25.76 -11.23
CA PHE A 250 7.49 24.38 -11.73
C PHE A 250 8.91 23.85 -11.98
N LEU A 251 9.74 24.58 -12.72
CA LEU A 251 11.10 24.15 -13.04
C LEU A 251 11.98 23.99 -11.79
N GLU A 252 11.81 24.86 -10.79
CA GLU A 252 12.55 24.80 -9.54
C GLU A 252 12.08 23.60 -8.71
N ASN A 253 10.78 23.37 -8.62
CA ASN A 253 10.19 22.27 -7.87
C ASN A 253 10.50 20.90 -8.46
N GLU A 254 10.45 20.77 -9.80
CA GLU A 254 10.87 19.52 -10.48
C GLU A 254 12.36 19.26 -10.27
N LYS A 255 13.21 20.30 -10.32
CA LYS A 255 14.64 20.14 -10.05
C LYS A 255 14.90 19.71 -8.60
N ARG A 256 14.20 20.28 -7.63
CA ARG A 256 14.30 19.88 -6.21
C ARG A 256 13.89 18.43 -6.00
N TYR A 257 12.85 17.97 -6.69
CA TYR A 257 12.44 16.57 -6.63
C TYR A 257 13.49 15.66 -7.26
N GLU A 258 14.08 16.06 -8.39
CA GLU A 258 15.16 15.32 -9.03
C GLU A 258 16.39 15.13 -8.13
N GLU A 259 16.78 16.19 -7.40
CA GLU A 259 17.86 16.13 -6.40
C GLU A 259 17.50 15.18 -5.22
N LEU A 260 16.24 15.21 -4.78
CA LEU A 260 15.75 14.30 -3.75
C LEU A 260 15.70 12.84 -4.24
N LYS A 261 15.27 12.61 -5.48
CA LYS A 261 15.21 11.29 -6.13
C LYS A 261 16.58 10.62 -6.11
N LYS A 262 17.64 11.34 -6.49
CA LYS A 262 19.03 10.86 -6.43
C LYS A 262 19.46 10.47 -5.02
N THR A 263 19.00 11.22 -4.02
CA THR A 263 19.30 10.92 -2.61
C THR A 263 18.58 9.65 -2.14
N ILE A 264 17.35 9.42 -2.61
CA ILE A 264 16.53 8.27 -2.21
C ILE A 264 16.97 6.98 -2.93
N LEU A 265 17.21 7.04 -4.23
CA LEU A 265 17.51 5.87 -5.07
C LEU A 265 19.02 5.56 -5.16
N GLY A 266 19.88 6.51 -4.79
CA GLY A 266 21.33 6.42 -4.98
C GLY A 266 21.78 6.97 -6.34
N GLU A 267 23.05 7.38 -6.44
CA GLU A 267 23.63 8.01 -7.64
C GLU A 267 23.79 7.03 -8.84
N ASP A 268 23.68 5.72 -8.62
CA ASP A 268 23.82 4.68 -9.66
C ASP A 268 22.60 4.55 -10.59
N SER A 269 21.55 5.36 -10.39
CA SER A 269 20.34 5.31 -11.23
C SER A 269 20.49 6.00 -12.59
N GLU A 270 21.69 6.49 -12.96
CA GLU A 270 21.91 7.25 -14.20
C GLU A 270 22.16 6.37 -15.45
N ASP A 271 22.26 5.04 -15.33
CA ASP A 271 22.59 4.17 -16.48
C ASP A 271 21.37 3.66 -17.29
N GLU A 272 20.11 4.02 -16.93
CA GLU A 272 18.91 3.57 -17.68
C GLU A 272 17.98 4.69 -18.20
N GLU A 273 18.34 5.97 -18.13
CA GLU A 273 17.58 7.03 -18.82
C GLU A 273 18.22 7.36 -20.18
N GLY A 274 18.12 6.41 -21.12
CA GLY A 274 18.92 6.46 -22.35
C GLY A 274 18.29 6.00 -23.67
N SER A 275 17.01 5.60 -23.76
CA SER A 275 16.30 5.44 -25.05
C SER A 275 14.92 4.82 -24.85
N ASP A 276 13.83 5.52 -25.17
CA ASP A 276 13.21 5.42 -26.49
C ASP A 276 11.96 6.31 -26.57
N ALA A 277 12.08 7.39 -27.33
CA ALA A 277 10.94 8.13 -27.83
C ALA A 277 10.47 7.43 -29.12
N GLY A 278 9.78 6.31 -28.95
CA GLY A 278 9.19 5.51 -30.03
C GLY A 278 7.77 5.95 -30.34
N SER A 279 7.62 6.70 -31.43
CA SER A 279 6.36 6.95 -32.15
C SER A 279 5.51 5.70 -32.32
N GLY A 280 4.22 5.78 -31.97
CA GLY A 280 3.20 4.79 -32.31
C GLY A 280 1.82 5.43 -32.42
N ASP A 281 1.53 6.01 -33.59
CA ASP A 281 0.15 6.18 -34.08
C ASP A 281 -0.39 4.78 -34.38
N GLU A 282 -1.42 4.32 -33.66
CA GLU A 282 -2.35 3.32 -34.19
C GLU A 282 -3.78 3.65 -33.75
N GLU A 283 -4.67 3.57 -34.73
CA GLU A 283 -6.08 3.93 -34.72
C GLU A 283 -6.91 2.94 -33.91
N ASP A 284 -8.00 3.45 -33.31
CA ASP A 284 -9.10 2.65 -32.76
C ASP A 284 -9.75 1.82 -33.88
N ASP A 285 -9.93 0.51 -33.68
CA ASP A 285 -11.12 -0.22 -34.13
C ASP A 285 -11.35 -1.51 -33.32
N GLU A 286 -12.63 -1.87 -33.24
CA GLU A 286 -13.32 -2.71 -32.25
C GLU A 286 -13.13 -4.24 -32.38
N ASP A 287 -13.30 -4.90 -31.22
CA ASP A 287 -13.92 -6.21 -30.91
C ASP A 287 -13.40 -7.58 -31.41
N ASP A 288 -13.41 -8.48 -30.41
CA ASP A 288 -13.78 -9.90 -30.37
C ASP A 288 -12.72 -11.03 -30.36
N ASP A 289 -13.09 -12.01 -29.51
CA ASP A 289 -12.41 -13.22 -29.06
C ASP A 289 -11.78 -14.09 -30.16
N GLU A 290 -10.60 -14.67 -29.90
CA GLU A 290 -10.45 -16.12 -29.65
C GLU A 290 -8.97 -16.48 -29.40
N SER A 291 -8.82 -17.50 -28.56
CA SER A 291 -7.62 -18.24 -28.19
C SER A 291 -6.68 -18.60 -29.35
N ASP A 292 -5.36 -18.53 -29.09
CA ASP A 292 -4.44 -19.62 -29.42
C ASP A 292 -3.13 -19.55 -28.62
N GLU A 293 -2.64 -20.74 -28.28
CA GLU A 293 -1.39 -21.04 -27.60
C GLU A 293 -0.22 -20.88 -28.59
N GLU A 294 0.79 -20.06 -28.30
CA GLU A 294 2.10 -20.15 -28.98
C GLU A 294 3.27 -19.90 -28.01
N ASP A 295 4.03 -20.97 -27.81
CA ASP A 295 5.50 -21.06 -27.78
C ASP A 295 6.31 -20.03 -26.98
N GLU A 296 6.66 -20.41 -25.75
CA GLU A 296 7.82 -19.86 -25.04
C GLU A 296 9.12 -20.27 -25.78
N GLU A 297 9.63 -19.41 -26.66
CA GLU A 297 11.03 -19.45 -27.06
C GLU A 297 11.92 -19.17 -25.83
N GLN A 298 12.35 -20.23 -25.15
CA GLN A 298 13.38 -20.16 -24.13
C GLN A 298 14.65 -19.54 -24.71
N MET A 299 14.97 -18.31 -24.31
CA MET A 299 16.28 -17.70 -24.49
C MET A 299 17.36 -18.59 -23.84
N LYS A 300 18.04 -19.40 -24.66
CA LYS A 300 19.20 -20.21 -24.22
C LYS A 300 20.39 -19.29 -24.01
N ILE A 301 20.65 -18.92 -22.76
CA ILE A 301 21.86 -18.22 -22.36
C ILE A 301 23.05 -19.15 -22.60
N GLN A 302 23.94 -18.76 -23.51
CA GLN A 302 25.15 -19.51 -23.83
C GLN A 302 26.25 -19.11 -22.85
N ASP A 303 26.60 -20.01 -21.95
CA ASP A 303 27.62 -19.78 -20.92
C ASP A 303 29.04 -19.93 -21.51
N GLU A 304 29.73 -18.82 -21.74
CA GLU A 304 31.14 -18.78 -22.14
C GLU A 304 32.12 -18.73 -20.96
N THR A 305 31.63 -18.69 -19.71
CA THR A 305 32.47 -18.43 -18.54
C THR A 305 33.12 -19.69 -17.94
N GLU A 306 32.77 -20.88 -18.44
CA GLU A 306 33.20 -22.21 -17.95
C GLU A 306 33.13 -22.37 -16.40
N THR A 307 32.32 -21.53 -15.73
CA THR A 307 32.34 -21.38 -14.26
C THR A 307 31.98 -22.71 -13.56
N ASN A 308 31.02 -23.45 -14.12
CA ASN A 308 30.63 -24.77 -13.63
C ASN A 308 31.76 -25.79 -13.75
N LEU A 309 32.56 -25.74 -14.83
CA LEU A 309 33.69 -26.64 -15.05
C LEU A 309 34.80 -26.36 -14.01
N ILE A 310 35.09 -25.09 -13.75
CA ILE A 310 36.09 -24.67 -12.76
C ILE A 310 35.66 -25.08 -11.35
N ASN A 311 34.39 -24.86 -10.99
CA ASN A 311 33.85 -25.29 -9.70
C ASN A 311 33.91 -26.81 -9.52
N LEU A 312 33.58 -27.58 -10.57
CA LEU A 312 33.69 -29.04 -10.54
C LEU A 312 35.14 -29.50 -10.31
N ARG A 313 36.11 -28.90 -11.02
CA ARG A 313 37.53 -29.19 -10.84
C ARG A 313 38.01 -28.86 -9.44
N ARG A 314 37.57 -27.72 -8.88
CA ARG A 314 37.91 -27.31 -7.52
C ARG A 314 37.38 -28.29 -6.48
N THR A 315 36.14 -28.73 -6.63
CA THR A 315 35.52 -29.71 -5.74
C THR A 315 36.24 -31.05 -5.81
N ILE A 316 36.52 -31.58 -7.02
CA ILE A 316 37.27 -32.84 -7.17
C ILE A 316 38.66 -32.73 -6.52
N TYR A 317 39.38 -31.63 -6.78
CA TYR A 317 40.70 -31.40 -6.22
C TYR A 317 40.68 -31.35 -4.68
N LEU A 318 39.73 -30.62 -4.11
CA LEU A 318 39.57 -30.52 -2.65
C LEU A 318 39.20 -31.88 -2.04
N THR A 319 38.32 -32.63 -2.68
CA THR A 319 37.94 -33.98 -2.22
C THR A 319 39.16 -34.90 -2.19
N ILE A 320 39.94 -34.95 -3.27
CA ILE A 320 41.17 -35.77 -3.35
C ILE A 320 42.22 -35.32 -2.32
N MET A 321 42.38 -34.01 -2.12
CA MET A 321 43.36 -33.47 -1.17
C MET A 321 42.92 -33.61 0.30
N SER A 322 41.61 -33.78 0.53
CA SER A 322 41.04 -34.00 1.87
C SER A 322 40.97 -35.48 2.27
N SER A 323 41.10 -36.41 1.32
CA SER A 323 41.15 -37.85 1.58
C SER A 323 42.56 -38.32 1.93
N VAL A 324 42.69 -39.13 2.98
CA VAL A 324 43.98 -39.63 3.50
C VAL A 324 44.53 -40.82 2.69
N ASP A 325 43.68 -41.52 1.93
CA ASP A 325 44.05 -42.61 1.04
C ASP A 325 43.12 -42.66 -0.18
N PHE A 326 43.52 -43.35 -1.26
CA PHE A 326 42.89 -43.30 -2.60
C PHE A 326 41.44 -43.77 -2.68
#